data_AF-A0A8H5ZZP9-F1
#
_entry.id   AF-A0A8H5ZZP9-F1
#
_cell.length_a   1.000
_cell.length_b   1.000
_cell.length_c   1.000
_cell.angle_alpha   90.00
_cell.angle_beta   90.00
_cell.angle_gamma   90.00
#
_symmetry.space_group_name_H-M   'P 1'
#
loop_
_entity.id
_entity.type
_entity.pdbx_description
1 polymer ?
#
loop_
_entity_poly.entity_id
_entity_poly.type
_entity_poly.pdbx_seq_one_letter_code
_entity_poly.pdbx_strand_id
1 'polypeptide(L)'
;MILLSNAILFAGFYDLQFGLCYIPFGLGDTIASIISGKALDYNYRRLAKRLGFPLHGTRPREMRGCPVEKARLQFAFPLLTIGSLAVTAFIWVLYFRVRLAAPTTILFVMGLGLTGAFNMASTLLVDLYPANTSAVTAANNLVRCLLGAGATALVDPMLNAMGWGWCFTFIALVMLAVAPLLGVVVSFG
;
A
#
# COMPACT_ATOMS: atom_id res chain seq x y z
N MET A 1 35.91 -1.88 27.91
CA MET A 1 35.91 -1.69 26.45
C MET A 1 35.49 -2.94 25.67
N ILE A 2 35.92 -4.16 26.06
CA ILE A 2 35.58 -5.42 25.37
C ILE A 2 34.09 -5.80 25.48
N LEU A 3 33.42 -5.53 26.61
CA LEU A 3 31.96 -5.77 26.77
C LEU A 3 31.10 -4.85 25.90
N LEU A 4 31.49 -3.57 25.74
CA LEU A 4 30.82 -2.62 24.85
C LEU A 4 31.02 -3.01 23.38
N SER A 5 32.23 -3.44 22.99
CA SER A 5 32.48 -3.92 21.63
C SER A 5 31.66 -5.16 21.28
N ASN A 6 31.51 -6.11 22.21
CA ASN A 6 30.66 -7.28 22.00
C ASN A 6 29.18 -6.90 21.96
N ALA A 7 28.70 -6.02 22.86
CA ALA A 7 27.31 -5.56 22.84
C ALA A 7 26.95 -4.82 21.53
N ILE A 8 27.88 -4.03 20.97
CA ILE A 8 27.71 -3.36 19.67
C ILE A 8 27.74 -4.39 18.52
N LEU A 9 28.60 -5.40 18.60
CA LEU A 9 28.66 -6.47 17.60
C LEU A 9 27.36 -7.29 17.60
N PHE A 10 26.89 -7.68 18.78
CA PHE A 10 25.63 -8.40 18.95
C PHE A 10 24.44 -7.54 18.52
N ALA A 11 24.35 -6.28 18.95
CA ALA A 11 23.33 -5.33 18.48
C ALA A 11 23.34 -5.20 16.95
N GLY A 12 24.51 -5.03 16.33
CA GLY A 12 24.64 -4.98 14.88
C GLY A 12 24.21 -6.26 14.16
N PHE A 13 24.46 -7.44 14.74
CA PHE A 13 23.98 -8.71 14.20
C PHE A 13 22.45 -8.84 14.29
N TYR A 14 21.83 -8.41 15.39
CA TYR A 14 20.37 -8.41 15.52
C TYR A 14 19.72 -7.39 14.58
N ASP A 15 20.25 -6.18 14.50
CA ASP A 15 19.77 -5.11 13.61
C ASP A 15 19.85 -5.53 12.13
N LEU A 16 20.94 -6.18 11.73
CA LEU A 16 21.10 -6.74 10.38
C LEU A 16 20.07 -7.83 10.11
N GLN A 17 19.78 -8.69 11.10
CA GLN A 17 18.80 -9.77 10.98
C GLN A 17 17.36 -9.22 10.83
N PHE A 18 17.01 -8.16 11.56
CA PHE A 18 15.76 -7.43 11.36
C PHE A 18 15.72 -6.73 9.99
N GLY A 19 16.84 -6.13 9.55
CA GLY A 19 16.96 -5.54 8.23
C GLY A 19 16.76 -6.54 7.09
N LEU A 20 17.31 -7.75 7.21
CA LEU A 20 17.10 -8.82 6.22
C LEU A 20 15.62 -9.24 6.11
N CYS A 21 14.86 -9.15 7.20
CA CYS A 21 13.43 -9.47 7.19
C CYS A 21 12.59 -8.49 6.35
N TYR A 22 13.13 -7.31 6.00
CA TYR A 22 12.48 -6.34 5.11
C TYR A 22 12.69 -6.65 3.61
N ILE A 23 13.65 -7.50 3.24
CA ILE A 23 13.91 -7.83 1.83
C ILE A 23 12.68 -8.46 1.14
N PRO A 24 11.97 -9.44 1.74
CA PRO A 24 10.74 -10.00 1.16
C PRO A 24 9.66 -8.94 0.95
N PHE A 25 9.55 -7.97 1.86
CA PHE A 25 8.60 -6.86 1.72
C PHE A 25 8.96 -5.99 0.51
N GLY A 26 10.23 -5.61 0.35
CA GLY A 26 10.70 -4.83 -0.80
C GLY A 26 10.56 -5.56 -2.15
N LEU A 27 10.77 -6.88 -2.16
CA LEU A 27 10.51 -7.70 -3.35
C LEU A 27 9.00 -7.74 -3.68
N GLY A 28 8.15 -7.92 -2.67
CA GLY A 28 6.69 -7.85 -2.83
C GLY A 28 6.25 -6.51 -3.40
N ASP A 29 6.75 -5.40 -2.84
CA ASP A 29 6.50 -4.03 -3.27
C ASP A 29 6.91 -3.78 -4.73
N THR A 30 8.12 -4.23 -5.12
CA THR A 30 8.63 -4.09 -6.49
C THR A 30 7.75 -4.84 -7.50
N ILE A 31 7.38 -6.09 -7.16
CA ILE A 31 6.48 -6.90 -7.99
C ILE A 31 5.10 -6.24 -8.05
N ALA A 32 4.60 -5.69 -6.94
CA ALA A 32 3.33 -4.95 -6.90
C ALA A 32 3.33 -3.76 -7.85
N SER A 33 4.42 -3.00 -7.88
CA SER A 33 4.59 -1.86 -8.77
C SER A 33 4.52 -2.27 -10.24
N ILE A 34 5.21 -3.36 -10.61
CA ILE A 34 5.17 -3.89 -11.99
C ILE A 34 3.79 -4.43 -12.36
N ILE A 35 3.16 -5.22 -11.47
CA ILE A 35 1.84 -5.83 -11.72
C ILE A 35 0.77 -4.74 -11.80
N SER A 36 0.77 -3.78 -10.88
CA SER A 36 -0.19 -2.68 -10.85
C SER A 36 -0.11 -1.84 -12.12
N GLY A 37 1.10 -1.50 -12.58
CA GLY A 37 1.32 -0.81 -13.86
C GLY A 37 0.81 -1.62 -15.06
N LYS A 38 1.16 -2.91 -15.16
CA LYS A 38 0.68 -3.79 -16.24
C LYS A 38 -0.83 -4.01 -16.22
N ALA A 39 -1.42 -4.17 -15.04
CA ALA A 39 -2.86 -4.33 -14.87
C ALA A 39 -3.61 -3.06 -15.32
N LEU A 40 -3.05 -1.89 -15.01
CA LEU A 40 -3.57 -0.60 -15.47
C LEU A 40 -3.55 -0.49 -16.99
N ASP A 41 -2.42 -0.84 -17.59
CA ASP A 41 -2.17 -0.75 -19.02
C ASP A 41 -3.04 -1.76 -19.80
N TYR A 42 -3.23 -2.96 -19.24
CA TYR A 42 -4.16 -3.96 -19.77
C TYR A 42 -5.61 -3.47 -19.72
N ASN A 43 -6.05 -2.90 -18.59
CA ASN A 43 -7.40 -2.35 -18.48
C ASN A 43 -7.61 -1.18 -19.44
N TYR A 44 -6.62 -0.31 -19.60
CA TYR A 44 -6.65 0.79 -20.56
C TYR A 44 -6.81 0.27 -22.00
N ARG A 45 -6.02 -0.72 -22.40
CA ARG A 45 -6.13 -1.36 -23.74
C ARG A 45 -7.47 -2.07 -23.94
N ARG A 46 -7.98 -2.75 -22.91
CA ARG A 46 -9.28 -3.43 -22.96
C ARG A 46 -10.43 -2.43 -23.13
N LEU A 47 -10.35 -1.29 -22.46
CA LEU A 47 -11.35 -0.24 -22.48
C LEU A 47 -11.31 0.58 -23.78
N ALA A 48 -10.10 0.89 -24.27
CA ALA A 48 -9.89 1.49 -25.59
C ALA A 48 -10.47 0.61 -26.72
N LYS A 49 -10.28 -0.71 -26.64
CA LYS A 49 -10.89 -1.67 -27.60
C LYS A 49 -12.42 -1.73 -27.53
N ARG A 50 -13.01 -1.55 -26.35
CA ARG A 50 -14.47 -1.58 -26.18
C ARG A 50 -15.16 -0.29 -26.63
N LEU A 51 -14.46 0.85 -26.54
CA LEU A 51 -15.00 2.17 -26.87
C LEU A 51 -14.56 2.68 -28.24
N GLY A 52 -13.72 1.94 -28.97
CA GLY A 52 -13.31 2.29 -30.33
C GLY A 52 -12.39 3.51 -30.43
N PHE A 53 -11.74 3.92 -29.33
CA PHE A 53 -10.80 5.06 -29.34
C PHE A 53 -9.48 4.67 -30.04
N PRO A 54 -8.94 5.52 -30.94
CA PRO A 54 -7.67 5.24 -31.60
C PRO A 54 -6.53 5.23 -30.58
N LEU A 55 -5.76 4.13 -30.57
CA LEU A 55 -4.57 3.90 -29.73
C LEU A 55 -3.38 4.83 -30.06
N HIS A 56 -3.57 5.84 -30.90
CA HIS A 56 -2.59 6.84 -31.30
C HIS A 56 -3.23 8.22 -31.29
N GLY A 57 -3.02 8.98 -30.22
CA GLY A 57 -3.52 10.34 -30.13
C GLY A 57 -3.20 10.98 -28.78
N THR A 58 -2.28 11.93 -28.80
CA THR A 58 -1.82 12.82 -27.74
C THR A 58 -2.93 13.74 -27.20
N ARG A 59 -4.05 13.21 -26.68
CA ARG A 59 -5.13 14.03 -26.10
C ARG A 59 -5.80 13.39 -24.88
N PRO A 60 -5.44 13.81 -23.65
CA PRO A 60 -6.10 13.42 -22.40
C PRO A 60 -7.53 13.98 -22.19
N ARG A 61 -8.22 14.45 -23.24
CA ARG A 61 -9.35 15.38 -23.09
C ARG A 61 -10.74 14.78 -23.34
N GLU A 62 -10.86 13.55 -23.85
CA GLU A 62 -12.16 12.96 -24.23
C GLU A 62 -12.55 11.72 -23.40
N MET A 63 -11.92 11.48 -22.25
CA MET A 63 -12.20 10.32 -21.38
C MET A 63 -13.11 10.64 -20.18
N ARG A 64 -13.79 11.80 -20.16
CA ARG A 64 -14.70 12.22 -19.06
C ARG A 64 -15.95 11.35 -18.86
N GLY A 65 -16.20 10.35 -19.71
CA GLY A 65 -17.37 9.45 -19.62
C GLY A 65 -17.02 7.97 -19.51
N CYS A 66 -15.74 7.63 -19.34
CA CYS A 66 -15.29 6.26 -19.34
C CYS A 66 -15.27 5.70 -17.90
N PRO A 67 -15.90 4.53 -17.60
CA PRO A 67 -15.93 3.95 -16.25
C PRO A 67 -14.57 3.32 -15.86
N VAL A 68 -13.47 4.05 -16.07
CA VAL A 68 -12.11 3.65 -15.68
C VAL A 68 -12.01 3.57 -14.15
N GLU A 69 -12.70 4.47 -13.46
CA GLU A 69 -12.82 4.52 -12.01
C GLU A 69 -13.40 3.22 -11.44
N LYS A 70 -14.57 2.79 -11.92
CA LYS A 70 -15.22 1.55 -11.48
C LYS A 70 -14.38 0.31 -11.79
N ALA A 71 -13.72 0.26 -12.94
CA ALA A 71 -12.90 -0.88 -13.35
C ALA A 71 -11.58 -1.02 -12.55
N ARG A 72 -10.97 0.10 -12.14
CA ARG A 72 -9.74 0.08 -11.31
C ARG A 72 -10.06 -0.16 -9.84
N LEU A 73 -11.15 0.42 -9.36
CA LEU A 73 -11.57 0.29 -7.97
C LEU A 73 -11.99 -1.15 -7.62
N GLN A 74 -12.58 -1.89 -8.57
CA GLN A 74 -12.85 -3.33 -8.40
C GLN A 74 -11.60 -4.18 -8.14
N PHE A 75 -10.42 -3.77 -8.60
CA PHE A 75 -9.15 -4.44 -8.30
C PHE A 75 -8.48 -3.87 -7.05
N ALA A 76 -8.61 -2.57 -6.80
CA ALA A 76 -8.06 -1.94 -5.59
C ALA A 76 -8.70 -2.48 -4.30
N PHE A 77 -10.02 -2.73 -4.29
CA PHE A 77 -10.73 -3.29 -3.14
C PHE A 77 -10.19 -4.65 -2.66
N PRO A 78 -10.12 -5.70 -3.50
CA PRO A 78 -9.59 -6.99 -3.07
C PRO A 78 -8.13 -6.88 -2.64
N LEU A 79 -7.31 -6.07 -3.31
CA LEU A 79 -5.91 -5.85 -2.90
C LEU A 79 -5.80 -5.18 -1.52
N LEU A 80 -6.64 -4.19 -1.23
CA LEU A 80 -6.73 -3.55 0.09
C LEU A 80 -7.18 -4.51 1.18
N THR A 81 -8.19 -5.34 0.90
CA THR A 81 -8.67 -6.35 1.86
C THR A 81 -7.60 -7.40 2.14
N ILE A 82 -6.93 -7.91 1.10
CA ILE A 82 -5.82 -8.86 1.24
C ILE A 82 -4.66 -8.22 2.01
N GLY A 83 -4.30 -6.98 1.69
CA GLY A 83 -3.26 -6.24 2.39
C GLY A 83 -3.57 -6.05 3.87
N SER A 84 -4.80 -5.66 4.21
CA SER A 84 -5.23 -5.45 5.60
C SER A 84 -5.32 -6.74 6.41
N LEU A 85 -5.79 -7.82 5.77
CA LEU A 85 -5.78 -9.16 6.37
C LEU A 85 -4.35 -9.67 6.57
N ALA A 86 -3.44 -9.41 5.62
CA ALA A 86 -2.03 -9.74 5.75
C ALA A 86 -1.36 -8.96 6.89
N VAL A 87 -1.68 -7.67 7.07
CA VAL A 87 -1.21 -6.88 8.23
C VAL A 87 -1.67 -7.55 9.53
N THR A 88 -2.96 -7.85 9.64
CA THR A 88 -3.54 -8.48 10.83
C THR A 88 -2.88 -9.84 11.09
N ALA A 89 -2.75 -10.69 10.06
CA ALA A 89 -2.11 -11.99 10.17
C ALA A 89 -0.64 -11.89 10.59
N PHE A 90 0.11 -10.91 10.06
CA PHE A 90 1.50 -10.71 10.42
C PHE A 90 1.69 -10.41 11.90
N ILE A 91 0.87 -9.52 12.46
CA ILE A 91 0.95 -9.11 13.88
C ILE A 91 0.66 -10.30 14.79
N TRP A 92 -0.39 -11.07 14.49
CA TRP A 92 -0.74 -12.25 15.29
C TRP A 92 0.30 -13.36 15.17
N VAL A 93 0.85 -13.60 13.98
CA VAL A 93 1.93 -14.59 13.78
C VAL A 93 3.20 -14.19 14.54
N LEU A 94 3.51 -12.88 14.61
CA LEU A 94 4.58 -12.37 15.47
C LEU A 94 4.28 -12.57 16.95
N TYR A 95 3.04 -12.32 17.38
CA TYR A 95 2.62 -12.52 18.78
C TYR A 95 2.77 -13.98 19.23
N PHE A 96 2.43 -14.94 18.36
CA PHE A 96 2.54 -16.37 18.65
C PHE A 96 3.96 -16.96 18.47
N ARG A 97 4.97 -16.12 18.19
CA ARG A 97 6.39 -16.52 17.98
C ARG A 97 6.56 -17.72 17.04
N VAL A 98 5.83 -17.72 15.93
CA VAL A 98 5.88 -18.77 14.92
C VAL A 98 7.20 -18.71 14.13
N ARG A 99 7.59 -19.82 13.49
CA ARG A 99 8.79 -19.95 12.63
C ARG A 99 8.94 -18.75 11.68
N LEU A 100 10.15 -18.20 11.58
CA LEU A 100 10.53 -17.02 10.76
C LEU A 100 10.07 -17.04 9.28
N ALA A 101 9.80 -18.22 8.71
CA ALA A 101 9.26 -18.37 7.35
C ALA A 101 7.80 -17.87 7.20
N ALA A 102 6.98 -17.97 8.24
CA ALA A 102 5.59 -17.52 8.18
C ALA A 102 5.46 -15.98 8.14
N PRO A 103 6.14 -15.20 9.01
CA PRO A 103 6.10 -13.74 8.93
C PRO A 103 6.63 -13.18 7.60
N THR A 104 7.68 -13.78 7.05
CA THR A 104 8.33 -13.31 5.81
C THR A 104 7.46 -13.50 4.57
N THR A 105 6.72 -14.60 4.48
CA THR A 105 5.73 -14.81 3.39
C THR A 105 4.55 -13.85 3.51
N ILE A 106 4.09 -13.55 4.73
CA ILE A 106 3.01 -12.57 4.95
C ILE A 106 3.48 -11.16 4.60
N LEU A 107 4.74 -10.79 4.91
CA LEU A 107 5.35 -9.52 4.50
C LEU A 107 5.32 -9.31 2.99
N PHE A 108 5.63 -10.37 2.24
CA PHE A 108 5.57 -10.33 0.79
C PHE A 108 4.15 -10.03 0.28
N VAL A 109 3.13 -10.71 0.82
CA VAL A 109 1.72 -10.48 0.47
C VAL A 109 1.25 -9.10 0.89
N MET A 110 1.69 -8.62 2.05
CA MET A 110 1.41 -7.26 2.53
C MET A 110 1.95 -6.20 1.57
N GLY A 111 3.21 -6.32 1.14
CA GLY A 111 3.80 -5.42 0.14
C GLY A 111 3.06 -5.47 -1.19
N LEU A 112 2.65 -6.67 -1.64
CA LEU A 112 1.85 -6.82 -2.85
C LEU A 112 0.50 -6.10 -2.79
N GLY A 113 -0.26 -6.31 -1.71
CA GLY A 113 -1.61 -5.76 -1.58
C GLY A 113 -1.62 -4.26 -1.33
N LEU A 114 -0.82 -3.79 -0.36
CA LEU A 114 -0.84 -2.40 0.10
C LEU A 114 -0.29 -1.45 -0.97
N THR A 115 0.86 -1.79 -1.56
CA THR A 115 1.50 -0.98 -2.60
C THR A 115 0.70 -1.01 -3.90
N GLY A 116 0.19 -2.19 -4.27
CA GLY A 116 -0.64 -2.32 -5.46
C GLY A 116 -1.88 -1.41 -5.40
N ALA A 117 -2.57 -1.38 -4.27
CA ALA A 117 -3.72 -0.51 -4.08
C ALA A 117 -3.34 0.98 -4.07
N PHE A 118 -2.25 1.35 -3.38
CA PHE A 118 -1.77 2.73 -3.33
C PHE A 118 -1.37 3.27 -4.72
N ASN A 119 -0.68 2.46 -5.52
CA ASN A 119 -0.28 2.82 -6.88
C ASN A 119 -1.48 2.99 -7.82
N MET A 120 -2.50 2.14 -7.67
CA MET A 120 -3.74 2.26 -8.44
C MET A 120 -4.50 3.54 -8.09
N ALA A 121 -4.62 3.87 -6.80
CA ALA A 121 -5.29 5.10 -6.36
C ALA A 121 -4.52 6.36 -6.77
N SER A 122 -3.20 6.36 -6.61
CA SER A 122 -2.35 7.50 -6.98
C SER A 122 -2.40 7.77 -8.49
N THR A 123 -2.33 6.72 -9.32
CA THR A 123 -2.45 6.88 -10.77
C THR A 123 -3.85 7.32 -11.19
N LEU A 124 -4.90 6.86 -10.50
CA LEU A 124 -6.27 7.32 -10.77
C LEU A 124 -6.42 8.84 -10.53
N LEU A 125 -5.84 9.35 -9.44
CA LEU A 125 -5.90 10.79 -9.13
C LEU A 125 -5.22 11.63 -10.21
N VAL A 126 -4.09 11.15 -10.75
CA VAL A 126 -3.36 11.78 -11.85
C VAL A 126 -4.16 11.74 -13.15
N ASP A 127 -4.81 10.62 -13.43
CA ASP A 127 -5.65 10.44 -14.62
C ASP A 127 -6.91 11.31 -14.58
N LEU A 128 -7.47 11.59 -13.40
CA LEU A 128 -8.64 12.47 -13.22
C LEU A 128 -8.27 13.96 -13.40
N TYR A 129 -7.04 14.35 -13.05
CA TYR A 129 -6.54 15.73 -13.12
C TYR A 129 -5.25 15.85 -13.96
N PRO A 130 -5.28 15.53 -15.26
CA PRO A 130 -4.08 15.50 -16.11
C PRO A 130 -3.46 16.88 -16.35
N ALA A 131 -4.20 17.97 -16.13
CA ALA A 131 -3.66 19.32 -16.24
C ALA A 131 -2.72 19.71 -15.07
N ASN A 132 -2.90 19.07 -13.91
CA ASN A 132 -2.22 19.43 -12.65
C ASN A 132 -1.57 18.21 -11.97
N THR A 133 -0.95 17.32 -12.75
CA THR A 133 -0.36 16.06 -12.26
C THR A 133 0.71 16.25 -11.19
N SER A 134 1.49 17.34 -11.29
CA SER A 134 2.52 17.72 -10.30
C SER A 134 1.89 18.10 -8.95
N ALA A 135 0.85 18.93 -8.97
CA ALA A 135 0.12 19.35 -7.77
C ALA A 135 -0.58 18.15 -7.10
N VAL A 136 -1.19 17.26 -7.89
CA VAL A 136 -1.79 16.01 -7.41
C VAL A 136 -0.77 15.14 -6.70
N THR A 137 0.39 14.92 -7.31
CA THR A 137 1.45 14.08 -6.74
C THR A 137 2.02 14.70 -5.47
N ALA A 138 2.21 16.01 -5.45
CA ALA A 138 2.67 16.75 -4.26
C ALA A 138 1.65 16.66 -3.11
N ALA A 139 0.36 16.86 -3.40
CA ALA A 139 -0.70 16.74 -2.40
C ALA A 139 -0.79 15.32 -1.82
N ASN A 140 -0.71 14.29 -2.68
CA ASN A 140 -0.73 12.89 -2.25
C ASN A 140 0.45 12.56 -1.31
N ASN A 141 1.65 13.01 -1.66
CA ASN A 141 2.83 12.84 -0.82
C ASN A 141 2.73 13.61 0.50
N LEU A 142 2.19 14.84 0.47
CA LEU A 142 1.99 15.64 1.67
C LEU A 142 1.03 14.96 2.65
N VAL A 143 -0.13 14.51 2.17
CA VAL A 143 -1.12 13.78 2.99
C VAL A 143 -0.50 12.51 3.56
N ARG A 144 0.19 11.73 2.73
CA ARG A 144 0.88 10.50 3.19
C ARG A 144 1.90 10.78 4.29
N CYS A 145 2.72 11.82 4.13
CA CYS A 145 3.75 12.17 5.11
C CYS A 145 3.13 12.69 6.41
N LEU A 146 2.10 13.53 6.34
CA LEU A 146 1.40 14.04 7.54
C LEU A 146 0.71 12.92 8.31
N LEU A 147 0.03 12.00 7.60
CA LEU A 147 -0.58 10.82 8.21
C LEU A 147 0.49 9.89 8.81
N GLY A 148 1.62 9.70 8.14
CA GLY A 148 2.74 8.91 8.65
C GLY A 148 3.37 9.52 9.91
N ALA A 149 3.55 10.84 9.94
CA ALA A 149 4.04 11.57 11.11
C ALA A 149 3.07 11.47 12.29
N GLY A 150 1.77 11.68 12.03
CA GLY A 150 0.72 11.53 13.05
C GLY A 150 0.62 10.10 13.58
N ALA A 151 0.66 9.10 12.70
CA ALA A 151 0.68 7.70 13.10
C ALA A 151 1.90 7.39 13.98
N THR A 152 3.10 7.82 13.57
CA THR A 152 4.33 7.59 14.35
C THR A 152 4.25 8.24 15.73
N ALA A 153 3.74 9.46 15.82
CA ALA A 153 3.57 10.16 17.11
C ALA A 153 2.53 9.49 18.03
N LEU A 154 1.53 8.82 17.46
CA LEU A 154 0.47 8.14 18.21
C LEU A 154 0.82 6.69 18.57
N VAL A 155 1.77 6.05 17.89
CA VAL A 155 2.11 4.63 18.11
C VAL A 155 2.60 4.39 19.55
N ASP A 156 3.52 5.21 20.07
CA ASP A 156 4.05 5.02 21.44
C ASP A 156 2.97 5.09 22.54
N PRO A 157 2.10 6.12 22.59
CA PRO A 157 1.03 6.15 23.59
C PRO A 157 -0.01 5.04 23.36
N MET A 158 -0.30 4.66 22.11
CA MET A 158 -1.22 3.56 21.81
C MET A 158 -0.67 2.20 22.26
N LEU A 159 0.63 1.96 22.06
CA LEU A 159 1.30 0.74 22.54
C LEU A 159 1.25 0.64 24.06
N ASN A 160 1.46 1.75 24.76
CA ASN A 160 1.39 1.80 26.22
C ASN A 160 -0.03 1.58 26.76
N ALA A 161 -1.07 2.00 26.04
CA ALA A 161 -2.46 1.86 26.47
C ALA A 161 -3.09 0.49 26.13
N MET A 162 -2.83 -0.04 24.93
CA MET A 162 -3.56 -1.20 24.37
C MET A 162 -2.68 -2.44 24.19
N GLY A 163 -1.36 -2.29 24.28
CA GLY A 163 -0.39 -3.34 23.97
C GLY A 163 -0.19 -3.58 22.47
N TRP A 164 0.85 -4.34 22.15
CA TRP A 164 1.32 -4.53 20.76
C TRP A 164 0.26 -5.15 19.84
N GLY A 165 -0.41 -6.24 20.24
CA GLY A 165 -1.36 -6.94 19.36
C GLY A 165 -2.58 -6.10 18.97
N TRP A 166 -3.21 -5.42 19.94
CA TRP A 166 -4.43 -4.64 19.72
C TRP A 166 -4.15 -3.32 19.01
N CYS A 167 -3.01 -2.66 19.28
CA CYS A 167 -2.62 -1.42 18.61
C CYS A 167 -2.58 -1.60 17.08
N PHE A 168 -1.88 -2.63 16.60
CA PHE A 168 -1.76 -2.84 15.17
C PHE A 168 -3.02 -3.48 14.53
N THR A 169 -3.81 -4.25 15.29
CA THR A 169 -5.13 -4.71 14.83
C THR A 169 -6.09 -3.54 14.63
N PHE A 170 -6.05 -2.54 15.52
CA PHE A 170 -6.81 -1.30 15.36
C PHE A 170 -6.38 -0.54 14.10
N ILE A 171 -5.07 -0.41 13.85
CA ILE A 171 -4.55 0.21 12.62
C ILE A 171 -5.05 -0.53 11.37
N ALA A 172 -5.03 -1.87 11.36
CA ALA A 172 -5.54 -2.66 10.25
C ALA A 172 -7.06 -2.46 10.04
N LEU A 173 -7.81 -2.29 11.14
CA LEU A 173 -9.24 -2.01 11.09
C LEU A 173 -9.53 -0.61 10.53
N VAL A 174 -8.74 0.39 10.93
CA VAL A 174 -8.80 1.75 10.35
C VAL A 174 -8.51 1.69 8.85
N MET A 175 -7.51 0.92 8.40
CA MET A 175 -7.24 0.73 6.97
C MET A 175 -8.42 0.08 6.23
N LEU A 176 -9.05 -0.94 6.82
CA LEU A 176 -10.25 -1.56 6.28
C LEU A 176 -11.44 -0.60 6.22
N ALA A 177 -11.59 0.30 7.19
CA ALA A 177 -12.66 1.29 7.23
C ALA A 177 -12.51 2.38 6.15
N VAL A 178 -11.28 2.67 5.72
CA VAL A 178 -11.01 3.63 4.63
C VAL A 178 -11.32 3.02 3.25
N ALA A 179 -11.26 1.69 3.10
CA ALA A 179 -11.57 1.02 1.84
C ALA A 179 -12.99 1.30 1.29
N PRO A 180 -14.08 1.16 2.05
CA PRO A 180 -15.44 1.51 1.58
C PRO A 180 -15.61 3.02 1.36
N LEU A 181 -14.91 3.87 2.13
CA LEU A 181 -14.97 5.32 1.98
C LEU A 181 -14.44 5.76 0.60
N LEU A 182 -13.35 5.14 0.12
CA LEU A 182 -12.85 5.36 -1.24
C LEU A 182 -13.88 4.98 -2.31
N GLY A 183 -14.66 3.92 -2.07
CA GLY A 183 -15.72 3.53 -3.00
C GLY A 183 -16.93 4.46 -3.02
N VAL A 184 -17.26 5.06 -1.88
CA VAL A 184 -18.32 6.07 -1.79
C VAL A 184 -17.90 7.36 -2.49
N VAL A 185 -16.68 7.84 -2.25
CA VAL A 185 -16.16 9.07 -2.89
C VAL A 185 -16.18 8.97 -4.42
N VAL A 186 -15.85 7.79 -4.97
CA VAL A 186 -15.87 7.55 -6.42
C VAL A 186 -17.29 7.35 -6.96
N SER A 187 -18.25 6.93 -6.15
CA SER A 187 -19.64 6.79 -6.61
C SER A 187 -20.40 8.12 -6.68
N PHE A 188 -19.93 9.15 -5.95
CA PHE A 188 -20.54 10.48 -5.90
C PHE A 188 -19.74 11.54 -6.68
N GLY A 189 -18.57 11.17 -7.24
CA GLY A 189 -17.71 12.01 -8.06
C GLY A 189 -18.09 12.04 -9.53
#